data_AF-A0A7L2WJQ7-F1
#
_entry.id   AF-A0A7L2WJQ7-F1
#
_cell.length_a   1.000
_cell.length_b   1.000
_cell.length_c   1.000
_cell.angle_alpha   90.00
_cell.angle_beta   90.00
_cell.angle_gamma   90.00
#
_symmetry.space_group_name_H-M   'P 1'
#
loop_
_entity.id
_entity.type
_entity.pdbx_description
1 polymer ?
#
loop_
_entity_poly.entity_id
_entity_poly.type
_entity_poly.pdbx_seq_one_letter_code
_entity_poly.pdbx_strand_id
1 'polypeptide(L)'
;MDPCSVGVQLQATNECHKTYYTRHTGFKTKQDISSSDLLLLQLRTGTTLSENNTICFHHAKIYIERFEDLQKSCCDPFNIHRKLSKKNLRAIDLDDATFLSAKFGRQFVPGWKLCPKCMQIINGSVDVESEDRQRRKLDSDGRTAKALKSLQFANPGRQTEFTPETSKREKRRLQTKNASFNSDR
;
A
#
# COMPACT_ATOMS: atom_id res chain seq x y z
N MET A 1 -16.34 -6.59 22.20
CA MET A 1 -15.34 -7.68 22.13
C MET A 1 -14.01 -7.06 21.79
N ASP A 2 -12.94 -7.51 22.44
CA ASP A 2 -11.60 -7.04 22.20
C ASP A 2 -11.05 -7.50 20.84
N PRO A 3 -10.13 -6.76 20.21
CA PRO A 3 -9.52 -7.18 18.96
C PRO A 3 -8.66 -8.44 19.16
N CYS A 4 -8.61 -9.31 18.16
CA CYS A 4 -7.72 -10.47 18.20
C CYS A 4 -6.27 -10.06 17.89
N SER A 5 -5.28 -10.83 18.36
CA SER A 5 -3.85 -10.52 18.16
C SER A 5 -3.49 -10.26 16.69
N VAL A 6 -3.98 -11.12 15.77
CA VAL A 6 -3.79 -10.94 14.33
C VAL A 6 -4.37 -9.63 13.80
N GLY A 7 -5.51 -9.19 14.33
CA GLY A 7 -6.12 -7.91 13.95
C GLY A 7 -5.31 -6.71 14.45
N VAL A 8 -4.65 -6.83 15.61
CA VAL A 8 -3.73 -5.81 16.13
C VAL A 8 -2.46 -5.74 15.26
N GLN A 9 -1.84 -6.89 14.97
CA GLN A 9 -0.61 -6.99 14.17
C GLN A 9 -0.80 -6.46 12.73
N LEU A 10 -1.97 -6.70 12.13
CA LEU A 10 -2.31 -6.22 10.79
C LEU A 10 -2.95 -4.82 10.75
N GLN A 11 -3.03 -4.12 11.89
CA GLN A 11 -3.70 -2.82 12.02
C GLN A 11 -5.17 -2.83 11.54
N ALA A 12 -5.81 -4.00 11.58
CA ALA A 12 -7.19 -4.27 11.15
C ALA A 12 -8.13 -4.51 12.35
N THR A 13 -7.88 -3.83 13.48
CA THR A 13 -8.67 -4.01 14.72
C THR A 13 -10.14 -3.66 14.54
N ASN A 14 -10.44 -2.67 13.69
CA ASN A 14 -11.77 -2.24 13.28
C ASN A 14 -12.54 -3.27 12.42
N GLU A 15 -11.85 -4.27 11.85
CA GLU A 15 -12.45 -5.38 11.11
C GLU A 15 -12.71 -6.62 11.99
N CYS A 16 -12.20 -6.64 13.24
CA CYS A 16 -12.41 -7.78 14.15
C CYS A 16 -13.89 -8.09 14.37
N HIS A 17 -14.21 -9.39 14.47
CA HIS A 17 -15.54 -9.93 14.83
C HIS A 17 -16.72 -9.49 13.95
N LYS A 18 -16.48 -8.87 12.78
CA LYS A 18 -17.57 -8.55 11.84
C LYS A 18 -18.29 -9.82 11.36
N THR A 19 -19.61 -9.74 11.23
CA THR A 19 -20.44 -10.91 10.90
C THR A 19 -20.69 -11.12 9.40
N TYR A 20 -19.99 -10.38 8.53
CA TYR A 20 -20.22 -10.41 7.07
C TYR A 20 -19.81 -11.74 6.42
N TYR A 21 -18.68 -12.33 6.81
CA TYR A 21 -18.20 -13.61 6.27
C TYR A 21 -18.52 -14.83 7.16
N THR A 22 -18.90 -14.62 8.41
CA THR A 22 -19.20 -15.66 9.40
C THR A 22 -20.28 -15.19 10.36
N ARG A 23 -21.17 -16.08 10.78
CA ARG A 23 -22.19 -15.76 11.81
C ARG A 23 -21.65 -15.90 13.24
N HIS A 24 -20.47 -16.51 13.41
CA HIS A 24 -19.85 -16.75 14.71
C HIS A 24 -18.87 -15.63 15.07
N THR A 25 -18.91 -15.20 16.34
CA THR A 25 -17.98 -14.22 16.94
C THR A 25 -17.22 -14.87 18.09
N GLY A 26 -16.11 -14.26 18.50
CA GLY A 26 -15.15 -14.86 19.45
C GLY A 26 -13.84 -15.26 18.77
N PHE A 27 -13.04 -16.07 19.46
CA PHE A 27 -11.64 -16.35 19.12
C PHE A 27 -11.38 -17.82 18.80
N LYS A 28 -10.36 -18.03 17.98
CA LYS A 28 -9.59 -19.27 17.84
C LYS A 28 -8.17 -19.03 18.35
N THR A 29 -7.62 -20.05 19.00
CA THR A 29 -6.22 -20.18 19.38
C THR A 29 -5.44 -20.94 18.30
N LYS A 30 -4.13 -21.12 18.50
CA LYS A 30 -3.29 -21.99 17.66
C LYS A 30 -3.79 -23.45 17.60
N GLN A 31 -4.44 -23.96 18.66
CA GLN A 31 -4.90 -25.34 18.74
C GLN A 31 -6.19 -25.59 17.92
N ASP A 32 -6.97 -24.55 17.65
CA ASP A 32 -8.27 -24.61 16.93
C ASP A 32 -8.15 -24.53 15.39
N ILE A 33 -6.92 -24.63 14.88
CA ILE A 33 -6.53 -24.35 13.49
C ILE A 33 -5.56 -25.44 13.02
N SER A 34 -5.77 -25.97 11.81
CA SER A 34 -4.90 -27.01 11.26
C SER A 34 -3.50 -26.47 10.94
N SER A 35 -2.48 -27.33 10.95
CA SER A 35 -1.10 -26.94 10.60
C SER A 35 -1.00 -26.31 9.19
N SER A 36 -1.80 -26.82 8.25
CA SER A 36 -1.98 -26.28 6.89
C SER A 36 -2.57 -24.86 6.90
N ASP A 37 -3.60 -24.62 7.71
CA ASP A 37 -4.25 -23.30 7.82
C ASP A 37 -3.36 -22.28 8.55
N LEU A 38 -2.57 -22.73 9.55
CA LEU A 38 -1.55 -21.92 10.21
C LEU A 38 -0.46 -21.47 9.22
N LEU A 39 -0.01 -22.37 8.33
CA LEU A 39 0.92 -22.04 7.26
C LEU A 39 0.33 -21.05 6.26
N LEU A 40 -0.93 -21.26 5.81
CA LEU A 40 -1.63 -20.30 4.95
C LEU A 40 -1.77 -18.94 5.60
N LEU A 41 -2.15 -18.88 6.89
CA LEU A 41 -2.23 -17.63 7.65
C LEU A 41 -0.89 -16.92 7.68
N GLN A 42 0.20 -17.62 8.06
CA GLN A 42 1.54 -17.04 8.11
C GLN A 42 1.99 -16.52 6.75
N LEU A 43 1.82 -17.28 5.67
CA LEU A 43 2.23 -16.86 4.32
C LEU A 43 1.40 -15.67 3.81
N ARG A 44 0.11 -15.57 4.17
CA ARG A 44 -0.80 -14.51 3.69
C ARG A 44 -0.76 -13.22 4.50
N THR A 45 -0.31 -13.29 5.76
CA THR A 45 -0.36 -12.16 6.70
C THR A 45 1.01 -11.78 7.27
N GLY A 46 2.06 -12.56 7.00
CA GLY A 46 3.35 -12.44 7.68
C GLY A 46 3.30 -12.72 9.19
N THR A 47 2.16 -13.18 9.71
CA THR A 47 1.89 -13.29 11.15
C THR A 47 1.90 -14.75 11.60
N THR A 48 2.80 -15.09 12.52
CA THR A 48 2.83 -16.38 13.20
C THR A 48 2.03 -16.32 14.50
N LEU A 49 1.06 -17.21 14.69
CA LEU A 49 0.34 -17.35 15.95
C LEU A 49 1.23 -18.07 16.99
N SER A 50 1.71 -17.33 17.99
CA SER A 50 2.25 -17.94 19.22
C SER A 50 1.12 -18.49 20.11
N GLU A 51 1.46 -19.22 21.17
CA GLU A 51 0.49 -19.92 22.03
C GLU A 51 -0.54 -18.98 22.66
N ASN A 52 -0.13 -17.75 23.00
CA ASN A 52 -1.00 -16.74 23.61
C ASN A 52 -1.70 -15.83 22.57
N ASN A 53 -1.45 -16.03 21.26
CA ASN A 53 -2.09 -15.21 20.23
C ASN A 53 -3.44 -15.77 19.79
N THR A 54 -4.37 -14.85 19.51
CA THR A 54 -5.71 -15.18 19.05
C THR A 54 -5.97 -14.64 17.64
N ILE A 55 -6.84 -15.35 16.91
CA ILE A 55 -7.47 -14.85 15.69
C ILE A 55 -8.99 -14.94 15.87
N CYS A 56 -9.73 -13.88 15.54
CA CYS A 56 -11.19 -13.95 15.61
C CYS A 56 -11.75 -14.79 14.46
N PHE A 57 -12.95 -15.36 14.63
CA PHE A 57 -13.60 -16.14 13.56
C PHE A 57 -13.70 -15.37 12.23
N HIS A 58 -13.88 -14.04 12.28
CA HIS A 58 -13.90 -13.20 11.09
C HIS A 58 -12.56 -13.19 10.34
N HIS A 59 -11.45 -12.92 11.04
CA HIS A 59 -10.12 -12.89 10.43
C HIS A 59 -9.66 -14.29 9.99
N ALA A 60 -10.01 -15.34 10.74
CA ALA A 60 -9.78 -16.72 10.29
C ALA A 60 -10.50 -16.97 8.95
N LYS A 61 -11.79 -16.61 8.85
CA LYS A 61 -12.57 -16.73 7.62
C LYS A 61 -11.97 -15.93 6.47
N ILE A 62 -11.51 -14.70 6.70
CA ILE A 62 -10.86 -13.88 5.67
C ILE A 62 -9.54 -14.50 5.19
N TYR A 63 -8.58 -14.72 6.09
CA TYR A 63 -7.20 -15.01 5.70
C TYR A 63 -6.97 -16.49 5.37
N ILE A 64 -7.76 -17.42 5.91
CA ILE A 64 -7.62 -18.86 5.65
C ILE A 64 -8.53 -19.26 4.48
N GLU A 65 -9.83 -18.94 4.55
CA GLU A 65 -10.81 -19.48 3.60
C GLU A 65 -11.13 -18.54 2.42
N ARG A 66 -11.29 -17.24 2.65
CA ARG A 66 -11.82 -16.29 1.65
C ARG A 66 -10.73 -15.49 0.91
N PHE A 67 -9.46 -15.64 1.29
CA PHE A 67 -8.37 -14.77 0.86
C PHE A 67 -8.28 -14.64 -0.67
N GLU A 68 -8.31 -15.77 -1.38
CA GLU A 68 -8.23 -15.83 -2.84
C GLU A 68 -9.45 -15.16 -3.51
N ASP A 69 -10.64 -15.38 -2.95
CA ASP A 69 -11.90 -14.79 -3.43
C ASP A 69 -11.93 -13.28 -3.29
N LEU A 70 -11.23 -12.73 -2.29
CA LEU A 70 -11.13 -11.30 -2.03
C LEU A 70 -10.11 -10.60 -2.94
N GLN A 71 -9.21 -11.33 -3.59
CA GLN A 71 -8.34 -10.76 -4.63
C GLN A 71 -9.14 -10.42 -5.90
N LYS A 72 -9.60 -9.17 -6.03
CA LYS A 72 -10.39 -8.67 -7.18
C LYS A 72 -9.56 -8.11 -8.34
N SER A 73 -8.24 -8.15 -8.23
CA SER A 73 -7.28 -7.70 -9.24
C SER A 73 -6.00 -8.53 -9.15
N CYS A 74 -5.15 -8.39 -10.17
CA CYS A 74 -3.79 -8.90 -10.15
C CYS A 74 -3.02 -8.33 -8.96
N CYS A 75 -2.29 -9.17 -8.23
CA CYS A 75 -1.41 -8.78 -7.13
C CYS A 75 -0.10 -8.11 -7.62
N ASP A 76 0.18 -8.14 -8.93
CA ASP A 76 1.29 -7.47 -9.62
C ASP A 76 2.68 -7.60 -8.93
N PRO A 77 3.22 -8.82 -8.76
CA PRO A 77 4.50 -9.07 -8.08
C PRO A 77 5.72 -8.43 -8.77
N PHE A 78 5.55 -7.93 -9.99
CA PHE A 78 6.58 -7.26 -10.78
C PHE A 78 6.40 -5.74 -10.84
N ASN A 79 5.32 -5.18 -10.27
CA ASN A 79 4.98 -3.75 -10.30
C ASN A 79 4.92 -3.17 -11.74
N ILE A 80 4.37 -3.95 -12.68
CA ILE A 80 4.28 -3.60 -14.12
C ILE A 80 2.92 -3.02 -14.53
N HIS A 81 1.96 -2.89 -13.60
CA HIS A 81 0.60 -2.45 -13.89
C HIS A 81 0.37 -0.99 -13.52
N ARG A 82 0.34 -0.11 -14.54
CA ARG A 82 -0.12 1.29 -14.37
C ARG A 82 -1.61 1.43 -14.00
N LYS A 83 -2.40 0.36 -14.15
CA LYS A 83 -3.83 0.27 -13.81
C LYS A 83 -4.16 -1.14 -13.33
N LEU A 84 -5.07 -1.28 -12.36
CA LEU A 84 -5.51 -2.56 -11.83
C LEU A 84 -5.96 -3.53 -12.93
N SER A 85 -5.21 -4.61 -13.15
CA SER A 85 -5.59 -5.68 -14.06
C SER A 85 -6.62 -6.58 -13.38
N LYS A 86 -7.79 -6.78 -14.00
CA LYS A 86 -8.92 -7.54 -13.41
C LYS A 86 -9.41 -8.71 -14.27
N LYS A 87 -8.84 -8.92 -15.46
CA LYS A 87 -9.30 -9.91 -16.44
C LYS A 87 -8.43 -11.17 -16.40
N ASN A 88 -9.06 -12.33 -16.58
CA ASN A 88 -8.41 -13.64 -16.74
C ASN A 88 -7.36 -13.94 -15.65
N LEU A 89 -7.70 -13.59 -14.40
CA LEU A 89 -6.85 -13.81 -13.25
C LEU A 89 -6.79 -15.30 -12.90
N ARG A 90 -5.58 -15.83 -12.69
CA ARG A 90 -5.36 -17.18 -12.15
C ARG A 90 -4.83 -17.05 -10.73
N ALA A 91 -5.40 -17.81 -9.79
CA ALA A 91 -4.79 -17.97 -8.48
C ALA A 91 -3.53 -18.83 -8.59
N ILE A 92 -2.54 -18.55 -7.75
CA ILE A 92 -1.42 -19.46 -7.48
C ILE A 92 -1.72 -20.28 -6.23
N ASP A 93 -1.35 -21.55 -6.22
CA ASP A 93 -1.48 -22.40 -5.03
C ASP A 93 -0.26 -22.27 -4.08
N LEU A 94 -0.09 -23.24 -3.18
CA LEU A 94 0.98 -23.24 -2.19
C LEU A 94 2.33 -23.69 -2.79
N ASP A 95 2.31 -24.59 -3.77
CA ASP A 95 3.50 -25.11 -4.43
C ASP A 95 4.01 -24.09 -5.44
N ASP A 96 3.11 -23.48 -6.22
CA ASP A 96 3.40 -22.30 -7.05
C ASP A 96 4.03 -21.19 -6.20
N ALA A 97 3.40 -20.79 -5.09
CA ALA A 97 3.90 -19.70 -4.26
C ALA A 97 5.31 -20.00 -3.72
N THR A 98 5.58 -21.25 -3.34
CA THR A 98 6.90 -21.69 -2.85
C THR A 98 7.95 -21.65 -3.97
N PHE A 99 7.63 -22.27 -5.12
CA PHE A 99 8.51 -22.31 -6.29
C PHE A 99 8.83 -20.92 -6.84
N LEU A 100 7.80 -20.08 -7.01
CA LEU A 100 7.96 -18.70 -7.50
C LEU A 100 8.76 -17.84 -6.52
N SER A 101 8.57 -18.04 -5.21
CA SER A 101 9.35 -17.31 -4.21
C SER A 101 10.84 -17.61 -4.30
N ALA A 102 11.20 -18.89 -4.44
CA ALA A 102 12.57 -19.31 -4.64
C ALA A 102 13.13 -18.82 -6.00
N LYS A 103 12.35 -18.96 -7.08
CA LYS A 103 12.77 -18.60 -8.45
C LYS A 103 13.07 -17.11 -8.62
N PHE A 104 12.29 -16.23 -7.99
CA PHE A 104 12.38 -14.79 -8.18
C PHE A 104 13.04 -14.03 -7.02
N GLY A 105 13.37 -14.70 -5.92
CA GLY A 105 13.95 -14.06 -4.73
C GLY A 105 13.02 -13.01 -4.09
N ARG A 106 11.70 -13.18 -4.24
CA ARG A 106 10.64 -12.27 -3.79
C ARG A 106 9.49 -13.08 -3.22
N GLN A 107 8.81 -12.60 -2.19
CA GLN A 107 7.70 -13.37 -1.60
C GLN A 107 6.49 -13.41 -2.56
N PHE A 108 6.07 -14.62 -2.92
CA PHE A 108 4.76 -14.93 -3.49
C PHE A 108 3.88 -15.57 -2.41
N VAL A 109 2.57 -15.33 -2.49
CA VAL A 109 1.62 -15.71 -1.44
C VAL A 109 0.53 -16.63 -1.99
N PRO A 110 0.23 -17.78 -1.35
CA PRO A 110 -0.82 -18.70 -1.80
C PRO A 110 -2.19 -18.02 -1.90
N GLY A 111 -2.88 -18.18 -3.02
CA GLY A 111 -4.14 -17.52 -3.35
C GLY A 111 -3.99 -16.10 -3.91
N TRP A 112 -2.78 -15.61 -4.17
CA TRP A 112 -2.59 -14.42 -5.01
C TRP A 112 -3.12 -14.67 -6.42
N LYS A 113 -3.82 -13.68 -6.96
CA LYS A 113 -4.35 -13.71 -8.33
C LYS A 113 -3.41 -12.97 -9.27
N LEU A 114 -3.00 -13.61 -10.35
CA LEU A 114 -2.07 -13.10 -11.35
C LEU A 114 -2.76 -12.99 -12.71
N CYS A 115 -2.54 -11.89 -13.43
CA CYS A 115 -3.08 -11.74 -14.79
C CYS A 115 -2.19 -12.46 -15.83
N PRO A 116 -2.67 -12.66 -17.07
CA PRO A 116 -1.91 -13.37 -18.10
C PRO A 116 -0.52 -12.78 -18.35
N LYS A 117 -0.35 -11.45 -18.31
CA LYS A 117 0.96 -10.81 -18.50
C LYS A 117 1.96 -11.16 -17.39
N CYS A 118 1.52 -11.21 -16.13
CA CYS A 118 2.40 -11.65 -15.02
C CYS A 118 2.75 -13.14 -15.15
N MET A 119 1.79 -13.97 -15.57
CA MET A 119 2.03 -15.39 -15.82
C MET A 119 2.99 -15.63 -17.00
N GLN A 120 2.91 -14.83 -18.06
CA GLN A 120 3.84 -14.89 -19.18
C GLN A 120 5.29 -14.57 -18.77
N ILE A 121 5.49 -13.61 -17.87
CA ILE A 121 6.79 -13.27 -17.27
C ILE A 121 7.31 -14.45 -16.43
N ILE A 122 6.44 -15.02 -15.58
CA ILE A 122 6.77 -16.20 -14.77
C ILE A 122 7.27 -17.37 -15.62
N ASN A 123 6.64 -17.57 -16.78
CA ASN A 123 6.97 -18.62 -17.75
C ASN A 123 8.16 -18.27 -18.66
N GLY A 124 8.80 -17.11 -18.51
CA GLY A 124 9.93 -16.69 -19.34
C GLY A 124 9.58 -16.30 -20.78
N SER A 125 8.29 -16.04 -21.06
CA SER A 125 7.81 -15.66 -22.40
C SER A 125 7.81 -14.15 -22.66
N VAL A 126 8.10 -13.33 -21.64
CA VAL A 126 8.41 -11.90 -21.79
C VAL A 126 9.48 -11.54 -20.78
N ASP A 127 10.54 -10.87 -21.24
CA ASP A 127 11.55 -10.30 -20.34
C ASP A 127 10.98 -9.04 -19.65
N VAL A 128 11.39 -8.79 -18.40
CA VAL A 128 11.05 -7.59 -17.66
C VAL A 128 12.32 -6.80 -17.46
N GLU A 129 12.48 -5.72 -18.22
CA GLU A 129 13.47 -4.70 -17.88
C GLU A 129 13.14 -4.15 -16.49
N SER A 130 13.91 -4.56 -15.48
CA SER A 130 13.75 -4.04 -14.12
C SER A 130 14.05 -2.55 -14.10
N GLU A 131 13.11 -1.76 -13.57
CA GLU A 131 13.17 -0.30 -13.48
C GLU A 131 14.40 0.21 -12.69
N ASP A 132 15.12 -0.67 -11.98
CA ASP A 132 16.45 -0.44 -11.39
C ASP A 132 17.49 0.08 -12.40
N ARG A 133 17.32 -0.20 -13.70
CA ARG A 133 18.14 0.39 -14.78
C ARG A 133 17.68 1.78 -15.20
N GLN A 134 16.39 2.12 -15.08
CA GLN A 134 15.88 3.43 -15.51
C GLN A 134 16.28 4.56 -14.55
N ARG A 135 16.43 4.29 -13.24
CA ARG A 135 16.93 5.27 -12.26
C ARG A 135 18.35 5.79 -12.55
N ARG A 136 19.11 5.19 -13.49
CA ARG A 136 20.45 5.66 -13.92
C ARG A 136 20.45 6.38 -15.27
N LYS A 137 19.28 6.61 -15.90
CA LYS A 137 19.17 7.22 -17.24
C LYS A 137 18.55 8.63 -17.26
N LEU A 138 18.44 9.30 -16.10
CA LEU A 138 17.86 10.65 -16.00
C LEU A 138 18.87 11.80 -15.82
N ASP A 139 20.18 11.52 -15.81
CA ASP A 139 21.24 12.54 -15.73
C ASP A 139 22.27 12.38 -16.86
N SER A 140 21.80 12.45 -18.11
CA SER A 140 22.65 12.46 -19.31
C SER A 140 22.19 13.46 -20.38
N ASP A 141 21.54 14.56 -19.99
CA ASP A 141 21.31 15.70 -20.89
C ASP A 141 22.49 16.69 -20.82
N GLY A 142 23.58 16.30 -21.47
CA GLY A 142 24.69 17.18 -21.77
C GLY A 142 24.30 18.21 -22.85
N ARG A 143 23.72 19.34 -22.45
CA ARG A 143 23.72 20.57 -23.28
C ARG A 143 24.35 21.74 -22.54
N THR A 144 25.57 22.02 -22.97
CA THR A 144 26.40 23.16 -22.57
C THR A 144 25.77 24.51 -22.94
N ALA A 145 25.68 25.42 -21.98
CA ALA A 145 25.71 26.86 -22.24
C ALA A 145 26.42 27.59 -21.08
N LYS A 146 27.34 28.49 -21.41
CA LYS A 146 28.24 29.16 -20.46
C LYS A 146 27.55 30.33 -19.75
N ALA A 147 27.60 30.38 -18.42
CA ALA A 147 27.38 31.60 -17.66
C ALA A 147 28.19 31.59 -16.34
N LEU A 148 29.52 31.65 -16.44
CA LEU A 148 30.36 32.05 -15.32
C LEU A 148 30.09 33.52 -15.00
N LYS A 149 29.62 33.84 -13.79
CA LYS A 149 29.90 35.14 -13.16
C LYS A 149 29.76 35.07 -11.63
N SER A 150 30.81 35.59 -10.98
CA SER A 150 30.93 35.93 -9.55
C SER A 150 30.56 34.85 -8.53
N LEU A 151 31.59 34.09 -8.12
CA LEU A 151 31.83 33.90 -6.68
C LEU A 151 31.90 35.29 -6.01
N GLN A 152 31.22 35.45 -4.88
CA GLN A 152 31.68 36.33 -3.81
C GLN A 152 31.59 35.56 -2.49
N PHE A 153 32.75 35.29 -1.89
CA PHE A 153 32.87 34.75 -0.54
C PHE A 153 33.22 35.87 0.43
N ALA A 154 32.38 36.08 1.44
CA ALA A 154 32.58 36.78 2.72
C ALA A 154 31.21 37.24 3.25
N ASN A 155 30.84 37.18 4.53
CA ASN A 155 31.40 36.48 5.70
C ASN A 155 30.22 36.29 6.69
N PRO A 156 30.29 35.44 7.74
CA PRO A 156 29.17 35.23 8.65
C PRO A 156 29.05 36.36 9.67
N GLY A 157 27.81 36.74 10.03
CA GLY A 157 27.53 37.48 11.26
C GLY A 157 26.58 38.66 11.14
N ARG A 158 25.30 38.41 11.44
CA ARG A 158 24.54 39.18 12.45
C ARG A 158 23.19 38.52 12.73
N GLN A 159 22.95 38.20 14.00
CA GLN A 159 21.59 38.12 14.52
C GLN A 159 21.07 39.54 14.76
N THR A 160 19.84 39.80 14.35
CA THR A 160 18.94 40.75 15.03
C THR A 160 17.52 40.27 14.76
N GLU A 161 16.85 39.85 15.82
CA GLU A 161 15.40 39.64 15.83
C GLU A 161 14.70 41.00 15.73
N PHE A 162 13.54 41.07 15.06
CA PHE A 162 12.28 41.65 15.56
C PHE A 162 11.21 41.58 14.45
N THR A 163 9.96 41.45 14.87
CA THR A 163 8.75 41.20 14.06
C THR A 163 7.97 42.51 13.78
N PRO A 164 6.72 42.51 13.28
CA PRO A 164 6.22 41.94 12.01
C PRO A 164 5.37 42.94 11.19
N GLU A 165 5.59 43.08 9.88
CA GLU A 165 4.74 43.94 9.01
C GLU A 165 4.14 43.19 7.81
N THR A 166 2.87 42.85 7.98
CA THR A 166 1.71 43.05 7.07
C THR A 166 1.82 42.96 5.52
N SER A 167 0.70 42.49 4.96
CA SER A 167 0.25 42.65 3.56
C SER A 167 0.79 41.71 2.47
N LYS A 168 -0.05 40.73 2.10
CA LYS A 168 -0.34 40.29 0.70
C LYS A 168 -1.37 39.13 0.60
N ARG A 169 -1.89 38.59 1.71
CA ARG A 169 -2.94 37.54 1.71
C ARG A 169 -4.38 38.08 1.67
N GLU A 170 -4.61 39.36 1.93
CA GLU A 170 -5.95 39.95 2.13
C GLU A 170 -6.48 40.70 0.89
N LYS A 171 -6.58 40.03 -0.26
CA LYS A 171 -7.24 40.57 -1.49
C LYS A 171 -8.19 39.57 -2.17
N ARG A 172 -8.76 38.61 -1.42
CA ARG A 172 -9.75 37.65 -1.99
C ARG A 172 -10.90 37.26 -1.05
N ARG A 173 -11.09 37.99 0.05
CA ARG A 173 -12.32 38.08 0.85
C ARG A 173 -12.48 39.54 1.27
N LEU A 174 -13.71 39.97 1.53
CA LEU A 174 -14.07 41.35 1.93
C LEU A 174 -14.01 42.41 0.80
N GLN A 175 -14.72 42.17 -0.31
CA GLN A 175 -15.64 43.21 -0.78
C GLN A 175 -17.00 42.98 -0.13
N THR A 176 -17.12 43.50 1.09
CA THR A 176 -18.38 43.99 1.68
C THR A 176 -19.09 44.84 0.61
N LYS A 177 -20.37 44.65 0.27
CA LYS A 177 -21.58 44.51 1.11
C LYS A 177 -21.71 45.69 2.09
N ASN A 178 -22.54 46.67 1.70
CA ASN A 178 -23.22 47.74 2.44
C ASN A 178 -23.40 48.94 1.46
N ALA A 179 -24.53 49.61 1.27
CA ALA A 179 -25.95 49.40 1.67
C ALA A 179 -26.84 50.00 0.53
N SER A 180 -28.12 50.39 0.61
CA SER A 180 -29.14 50.49 1.68
C SER A 180 -30.58 50.52 1.09
N PHE A 181 -31.56 50.23 1.95
CA PHE A 181 -32.99 50.60 1.94
C PHE A 181 -33.50 51.73 1.02
N ASN A 182 -34.66 51.57 0.37
CA ASN A 182 -35.95 51.97 0.96
C ASN A 182 -37.22 51.44 0.23
N SER A 183 -38.40 51.83 0.72
CA SER A 183 -39.75 51.25 0.53
C SER A 183 -40.64 51.81 -0.61
N ASP A 184 -41.74 51.10 -0.86
CA ASP A 184 -43.07 51.53 -1.37
C ASP A 184 -43.19 52.51 -2.56
N ARG A 185 -43.71 51.99 -3.68
CA ARG A 185 -44.99 52.41 -4.28
C ARG A 185 -45.49 51.47 -5.37
#